data_AF-W2G017-F1
#
_entry.id   AF-W2G017-F1
#
_cell.length_a   1.000
_cell.length_b   1.000
_cell.length_c   1.000
_cell.angle_alpha   90.00
_cell.angle_beta   90.00
_cell.angle_gamma   90.00
#
_symmetry.space_group_name_H-M   'P 1'
#
loop_
_entity.id
_entity.type
_entity.pdbx_description
1 polymer ?
#
loop_
_entity_poly.entity_id
_entity_poly.type
_entity_poly.pdbx_seq_one_letter_code
_entity_poly.pdbx_strand_id
1 'polypeptide(L)'
;MPRAQKRQDHAGEALDEADFRASTADLFQRDERRKAKIPQVVVPDNESDSDDGSESIAVTLPSVYEFCLRAEGPEGALKFSKFAPEEFEQLWTVVYPHVKEHWNVGRGKKCRYAARYVFFMTLTTLKHLGKWDIVARVFKIPPSSFQKMVRRFMDAASPFLYEAFVESINDKWTLGKIVRSGHAFQNFPYARYATDVTFQQANKPAGNMNEIKPYYSGKHHLYGYKVEVSVLPNGLAINCTDHTGG
;
A
#
# COMPACT_ATOMS: atom_id res chain seq x y z
N MET A 1 -50.08 10.55 -25.84
CA MET A 1 -48.94 10.88 -26.72
C MET A 1 -47.94 11.73 -25.93
N PRO A 2 -46.81 11.17 -25.47
CA PRO A 2 -45.82 11.92 -24.70
C PRO A 2 -44.89 12.71 -25.63
N ARG A 3 -44.58 13.94 -25.23
CA ARG A 3 -43.70 14.89 -25.91
C ARG A 3 -42.24 14.55 -25.56
N ALA A 4 -41.40 14.38 -26.57
CA ALA A 4 -40.00 14.00 -26.42
C ALA A 4 -39.20 15.03 -25.59
N GLN A 5 -38.60 14.56 -24.49
CA GLN A 5 -37.62 15.33 -23.72
C GLN A 5 -36.28 15.25 -24.45
N LYS A 6 -35.79 16.37 -24.95
CA LYS A 6 -34.45 16.52 -25.55
C LYS A 6 -33.41 16.19 -24.47
N ARG A 7 -32.59 15.15 -24.69
CA ARG A 7 -31.35 14.93 -23.94
C ARG A 7 -30.46 16.16 -24.11
N GLN A 8 -30.11 16.81 -23.00
CA GLN A 8 -29.01 17.75 -22.97
C GLN A 8 -27.74 16.92 -22.77
N ASP A 9 -26.87 16.94 -23.77
CA ASP A 9 -25.51 16.43 -23.66
C ASP A 9 -24.75 17.32 -22.67
N HIS A 10 -24.30 16.74 -21.55
CA HIS A 10 -23.38 17.39 -20.64
C HIS A 10 -22.02 17.56 -21.36
N ALA A 11 -21.75 18.78 -21.81
CA ALA A 11 -20.41 19.21 -22.20
C ALA A 11 -19.48 19.01 -21.00
N GLY A 12 -18.36 18.31 -21.20
CA GLY A 12 -17.36 18.06 -20.17
C GLY A 12 -16.85 19.38 -19.58
N GLU A 13 -16.89 19.49 -18.26
CA GLU A 13 -16.18 20.54 -17.53
C GLU A 13 -14.70 20.46 -17.90
N ALA A 14 -14.18 21.55 -18.45
CA ALA A 14 -12.75 21.67 -18.72
C ALA A 14 -12.01 21.53 -17.38
N LEU A 15 -11.11 20.56 -17.29
CA LEU A 15 -10.17 20.45 -16.18
C LEU A 15 -9.41 21.77 -16.07
N ASP A 16 -9.60 22.48 -14.97
CA ASP A 16 -8.86 23.72 -14.72
C ASP A 16 -7.38 23.36 -14.52
N GLU A 17 -6.56 23.85 -15.44
CA GLU A 17 -5.13 23.58 -15.47
C GLU A 17 -4.45 24.14 -14.21
N ALA A 18 -5.00 25.19 -13.61
CA ALA A 18 -4.50 25.74 -12.36
C ALA A 18 -4.73 24.80 -11.17
N ASP A 19 -5.94 24.24 -11.04
CA ASP A 19 -6.28 23.26 -9.98
C ASP A 19 -5.53 21.94 -10.15
N PHE A 20 -5.34 21.48 -11.39
CA PHE A 20 -4.53 20.29 -11.67
C PHE A 20 -3.06 20.52 -11.34
N ARG A 21 -2.50 21.69 -11.69
CA ARG A 21 -1.13 22.07 -11.31
C ARG A 21 -0.98 22.23 -9.79
N ALA A 22 -1.96 22.79 -9.09
CA ALA A 22 -1.92 22.93 -7.64
C ALA A 22 -1.95 21.56 -6.94
N SER A 23 -2.82 20.67 -7.39
CA SER A 23 -2.95 19.29 -6.85
C SER A 23 -1.69 18.46 -7.13
N THR A 24 -1.12 18.57 -8.32
CA THR A 24 0.14 17.89 -8.66
C THR A 24 1.34 18.50 -7.95
N ALA A 25 1.37 19.82 -7.74
CA ALA A 25 2.42 20.49 -6.97
C ALA A 25 2.42 20.04 -5.50
N ASP A 26 1.25 19.89 -4.86
CA ASP A 26 1.15 19.35 -3.50
C ASP A 26 1.61 17.88 -3.44
N LEU A 27 1.27 17.08 -4.46
CA LEU A 27 1.78 15.70 -4.60
C LEU A 27 3.30 15.68 -4.73
N PHE A 28 3.87 16.51 -5.60
CA PHE A 28 5.33 16.60 -5.78
C PHE A 28 6.01 17.19 -4.56
N GLN A 29 5.38 18.11 -3.83
CA GLN A 29 5.94 18.67 -2.61
C GLN A 29 5.91 17.64 -1.48
N ARG A 30 4.93 16.74 -1.44
CA ARG A 30 4.97 15.55 -0.55
C ARG A 30 6.08 14.59 -0.95
N ASP A 31 6.28 14.35 -2.25
CA ASP A 31 7.39 13.52 -2.75
C ASP A 31 8.76 14.15 -2.47
N GLU A 32 8.91 15.47 -2.63
CA GLU A 32 10.12 16.21 -2.31
C GLU A 32 10.35 16.26 -0.80
N ARG A 33 9.31 16.41 0.04
CA ARG A 33 9.42 16.24 1.50
C ARG A 33 9.81 14.82 1.90
N ARG A 34 9.36 13.80 1.16
CA ARG A 34 9.76 12.41 1.35
C ARG A 34 11.24 12.21 0.99
N LYS A 35 11.70 12.82 -0.11
CA LYS A 35 13.12 12.81 -0.52
C LYS A 35 14.03 13.64 0.39
N ALA A 36 13.57 14.78 0.90
CA ALA A 36 14.36 15.70 1.71
C ALA A 36 14.66 15.16 3.13
N LYS A 37 13.95 14.12 3.58
CA LYS A 37 14.19 13.45 4.87
C LYS A 37 15.22 12.32 4.78
N ILE A 38 15.48 11.79 3.58
CA ILE A 38 16.49 10.76 3.29
C ILE A 38 17.88 11.07 3.89
N PRO A 39 18.39 12.32 3.89
CA PRO A 39 19.71 12.63 4.45
C PRO A 39 19.79 12.55 5.99
N GLN A 40 18.67 12.36 6.71
CA GLN A 40 18.63 12.35 8.17
C GLN A 40 18.70 10.94 8.80
N VAL A 41 18.74 9.89 7.96
CA VAL A 41 18.86 8.50 8.42
C VAL A 41 20.30 8.24 8.87
N VAL A 42 20.52 8.17 10.18
CA VAL A 42 21.77 7.64 10.74
C VAL A 42 21.71 6.11 10.68
N VAL A 43 22.59 5.51 9.89
CA VAL A 43 22.80 4.06 9.85
C VAL A 43 23.45 3.64 11.17
N PRO A 44 22.91 2.68 11.94
CA PRO A 44 23.54 2.24 13.18
C PRO A 44 24.88 1.55 12.88
N ASP A 45 25.96 1.99 13.55
CA ASP A 45 27.24 1.29 13.56
C ASP A 45 27.18 0.08 14.50
N ASN A 46 27.92 -0.98 14.15
CA ASN A 46 27.96 -2.24 14.89
C ASN A 46 28.50 -2.00 16.32
N GLU A 47 27.66 -2.17 17.35
CA GLU A 47 28.19 -2.51 18.67
C GLU A 47 28.49 -4.02 18.68
N SER A 48 29.78 -4.31 18.70
CA SER A 48 30.36 -5.62 18.95
C SER A 48 30.10 -6.00 20.41
N ASP A 49 29.06 -6.80 20.67
CA ASP A 49 28.93 -7.44 21.97
C ASP A 49 29.68 -8.77 21.99
N SER A 50 30.61 -8.82 22.94
CA SER A 50 31.52 -9.92 23.17
C SER A 50 30.78 -11.15 23.72
N ASP A 51 31.33 -12.30 23.32
CA ASP A 51 30.97 -13.67 23.62
C ASP A 51 30.90 -13.98 25.13
N ASP A 52 29.79 -14.61 25.56
CA ASP A 52 29.85 -15.73 26.51
C ASP A 52 28.65 -16.70 26.34
N GLY A 53 28.85 -17.71 25.49
CA GLY A 53 28.48 -19.11 25.77
C GLY A 53 27.00 -19.51 26.01
N SER A 54 26.28 -19.90 24.95
CA SER A 54 25.76 -21.27 24.73
C SER A 54 24.62 -21.36 23.69
N GLU A 55 25.04 -21.72 22.47
CA GLU A 55 24.37 -22.60 21.51
C GLU A 55 22.84 -22.51 21.28
N SER A 56 22.44 -21.52 20.48
CA SER A 56 21.57 -21.76 19.33
C SER A 56 22.03 -20.85 18.21
N ILE A 57 22.79 -21.40 17.25
CA ILE A 57 23.20 -20.72 16.03
C ILE A 57 21.95 -20.47 15.17
N ALA A 58 21.16 -19.46 15.57
CA ALA A 58 20.44 -18.66 14.61
C ALA A 58 21.51 -17.81 13.95
N VAL A 59 22.01 -18.23 12.79
CA VAL A 59 22.70 -17.31 11.88
C VAL A 59 21.73 -16.16 11.68
N THR A 60 21.98 -15.05 12.37
CA THR A 60 21.21 -13.81 12.27
C THR A 60 21.53 -13.23 10.91
N LEU A 61 20.89 -13.78 9.88
CA LEU A 61 20.95 -13.25 8.52
C LEU A 61 20.67 -11.75 8.65
N PRO A 62 21.53 -10.88 8.07
CA PRO A 62 21.24 -9.46 8.02
C PRO A 62 19.80 -9.29 7.55
N SER A 63 19.01 -8.63 8.40
CA SER A 63 17.65 -8.19 8.11
C SER A 63 17.54 -7.83 6.64
N VAL A 64 16.60 -8.41 5.90
CA VAL A 64 16.42 -8.10 4.47
C VAL A 64 16.23 -6.59 4.25
N TYR A 65 15.62 -5.92 5.23
CA TYR A 65 15.48 -4.47 5.25
C TYR A 65 16.82 -3.76 5.53
N GLU A 66 17.59 -4.20 6.52
CA GLU A 66 18.94 -3.63 6.80
C GLU A 66 19.90 -3.91 5.64
N PHE A 67 19.79 -5.07 4.99
CA PHE A 67 20.55 -5.41 3.80
C PHE A 67 20.17 -4.49 2.65
N CYS A 68 18.88 -4.22 2.46
CA CYS A 68 18.41 -3.23 1.48
C CYS A 68 18.97 -1.83 1.80
N LEU A 69 18.91 -1.40 3.07
CA LEU A 69 19.47 -0.12 3.49
C LEU A 69 20.98 -0.05 3.27
N ARG A 70 21.70 -1.14 3.55
CA ARG A 70 23.15 -1.21 3.37
C ARG A 70 23.56 -1.26 1.89
N ALA A 71 22.84 -2.00 1.07
CA ALA A 71 23.20 -2.22 -0.33
C ALA A 71 22.73 -1.09 -1.26
N GLU A 72 21.55 -0.53 -1.01
CA GLU A 72 20.85 0.41 -1.91
C GLU A 72 20.55 1.76 -1.24
N GLY A 73 20.92 1.92 0.04
CA GLY A 73 20.63 3.12 0.82
C GLY A 73 19.15 3.29 1.18
N PRO A 74 18.80 4.42 1.80
CA PRO A 74 17.41 4.82 2.05
C PRO A 74 16.56 4.90 0.77
N GLU A 75 17.17 5.29 -0.35
CA GLU A 75 16.50 5.29 -1.66
C GLU A 75 16.09 3.89 -2.09
N GLY A 76 16.91 2.87 -1.77
CA GLY A 76 16.58 1.48 -1.98
C GLY A 76 15.28 1.09 -1.29
N ALA A 77 15.17 1.35 0.01
CA ALA A 77 13.96 1.04 0.78
C ALA A 77 12.72 1.68 0.14
N LEU A 78 12.81 2.96 -0.28
CA LEU A 78 11.76 3.65 -1.01
C LEU A 78 11.45 2.99 -2.37
N LYS A 79 12.48 2.57 -3.11
CA LYS A 79 12.38 1.84 -4.38
C LYS A 79 11.79 0.43 -4.22
N PHE A 80 11.86 -0.19 -3.05
CA PHE A 80 11.21 -1.48 -2.80
C PHE A 80 9.81 -1.37 -2.20
N SER A 81 9.53 -0.44 -1.30
CA SER A 81 8.25 -0.41 -0.54
C SER A 81 7.35 0.79 -0.84
N LYS A 82 7.87 1.86 -1.49
CA LYS A 82 7.25 3.20 -1.59
C LYS A 82 7.20 3.98 -0.26
N PHE A 83 7.81 3.47 0.80
CA PHE A 83 7.98 4.18 2.07
C PHE A 83 9.45 4.53 2.27
N ALA A 84 9.71 5.79 2.65
CA ALA A 84 11.01 6.17 3.21
C ALA A 84 11.25 5.40 4.53
N PRO A 85 12.50 5.24 4.99
CA PRO A 85 12.78 4.49 6.21
C PRO A 85 11.99 4.95 7.43
N GLU A 86 11.83 6.26 7.62
CA GLU A 86 11.06 6.83 8.73
C GLU A 86 9.56 6.53 8.61
N GLU A 87 9.01 6.61 7.39
CA GLU A 87 7.61 6.25 7.13
C GLU A 87 7.37 4.76 7.40
N PHE A 88 8.35 3.91 7.05
CA PHE A 88 8.30 2.48 7.34
C PHE A 88 8.34 2.22 8.86
N GLU A 89 9.19 2.93 9.62
CA GLU A 89 9.22 2.80 11.10
C GLU A 89 7.92 3.25 11.76
N GLN A 90 7.34 4.36 11.29
CA GLN A 90 6.04 4.84 11.78
C GLN A 90 4.95 3.83 11.50
N LEU A 91 4.89 3.29 10.28
CA LEU A 91 3.95 2.25 9.89
C LEU A 91 4.16 0.98 10.73
N TRP A 92 5.41 0.56 10.92
CA TRP A 92 5.75 -0.61 11.72
C TRP A 92 5.35 -0.43 13.18
N THR A 93 5.48 0.76 13.76
CA THR A 93 5.07 1.04 15.15
C THR A 93 3.57 0.83 15.35
N VAL A 94 2.75 1.20 14.36
CA VAL A 94 1.30 0.95 14.39
C VAL A 94 0.98 -0.54 14.22
N VAL A 95 1.69 -1.22 13.32
CA VAL A 95 1.42 -2.62 12.94
C VAL A 95 1.98 -3.64 13.93
N TYR A 96 3.08 -3.30 14.62
CA TYR A 96 3.83 -4.21 15.46
C TYR A 96 3.03 -4.85 16.60
N PRO A 97 2.23 -4.10 17.39
CA PRO A 97 1.43 -4.70 18.47
C PRO A 97 0.50 -5.79 17.95
N HIS A 98 -0.24 -5.52 16.87
CA HIS A 98 -1.14 -6.48 16.25
C HIS A 98 -0.39 -7.71 15.73
N VAL A 99 0.69 -7.49 14.99
CA VAL A 99 1.50 -8.58 14.43
C VAL A 99 2.14 -9.42 15.51
N LYS A 100 2.59 -8.84 16.63
CA LYS A 100 3.16 -9.60 17.76
C LYS A 100 2.18 -10.62 18.33
N GLU A 101 0.90 -10.28 18.35
CA GLU A 101 -0.17 -11.13 18.92
C GLU A 101 -0.79 -12.10 17.92
N HIS A 102 -0.80 -11.76 16.63
CA HIS A 102 -1.56 -12.51 15.61
C HIS A 102 -0.69 -13.20 14.54
N TRP A 103 0.57 -12.78 14.37
CA TRP A 103 1.48 -13.41 13.42
C TRP A 103 2.26 -14.55 14.07
N ASN A 104 2.43 -15.64 13.32
CA ASN A 104 3.25 -16.78 13.74
C ASN A 104 2.78 -17.41 15.06
N VAL A 105 1.51 -17.27 15.43
CA VAL A 105 0.89 -17.91 16.59
C VAL A 105 0.28 -19.28 16.24
N GLY A 106 -0.24 -20.02 17.24
CA GLY A 106 -0.89 -21.31 17.04
C GLY A 106 0.03 -22.53 16.82
N ARG A 107 -0.55 -23.64 16.34
CA ARG A 107 0.17 -24.91 16.10
C ARG A 107 0.70 -24.98 14.66
N GLY A 108 1.90 -25.55 14.48
CA GLY A 108 2.52 -25.77 13.17
C GLY A 108 3.87 -25.07 13.00
N LYS A 109 4.48 -25.26 11.83
CA LYS A 109 5.81 -24.72 11.51
C LYS A 109 5.78 -23.19 11.51
N LYS A 110 6.63 -22.62 12.37
CA LYS A 110 6.81 -21.18 12.51
C LYS A 110 7.60 -20.60 11.35
N CYS A 111 7.28 -19.37 10.97
CA CYS A 111 8.11 -18.59 10.07
C CYS A 111 9.45 -18.32 10.76
N ARG A 112 10.56 -18.59 10.07
CA ARG A 112 11.92 -18.33 10.56
C ARG A 112 12.35 -16.87 10.43
N TYR A 113 11.61 -16.07 9.66
CA TYR A 113 11.92 -14.66 9.44
C TYR A 113 11.19 -13.81 10.48
N ALA A 114 11.87 -12.81 11.02
CA ALA A 114 11.26 -11.84 11.92
C ALA A 114 10.08 -11.14 11.22
N ALA A 115 9.03 -10.85 11.99
CA ALA A 115 7.78 -10.33 11.45
C ALA A 115 7.95 -9.01 10.69
N ARG A 116 8.85 -8.13 11.17
CA ARG A 116 9.23 -6.88 10.49
C ARG A 116 9.76 -7.09 9.08
N TYR A 117 10.52 -8.17 8.86
CA TYR A 117 11.08 -8.48 7.54
C TYR A 117 10.02 -9.06 6.62
N VAL A 118 9.12 -9.90 7.17
CA VAL A 118 7.96 -10.40 6.42
C VAL A 118 7.05 -9.25 6.02
N PHE A 119 6.88 -8.24 6.87
CA PHE A 119 6.17 -7.03 6.55
C PHE A 119 6.82 -6.27 5.39
N PHE A 120 8.12 -6.00 5.43
CA PHE A 120 8.85 -5.36 4.33
C PHE A 120 8.77 -6.15 3.02
N MET A 121 8.93 -7.48 3.07
CA MET A 121 8.77 -8.37 1.91
C MET A 121 7.35 -8.32 1.34
N THR A 122 6.34 -8.18 2.20
CA THR A 122 4.94 -8.03 1.81
C THR A 122 4.72 -6.70 1.09
N LEU A 123 5.18 -5.58 1.65
CA LEU A 123 5.11 -4.26 1.00
C LEU A 123 5.82 -4.26 -0.36
N THR A 124 6.99 -4.91 -0.43
CA THR A 124 7.73 -5.06 -1.71
C THR A 124 6.93 -5.84 -2.74
N THR A 125 6.28 -6.92 -2.31
CA THR A 125 5.41 -7.72 -3.17
C THR A 125 4.22 -6.90 -3.69
N LEU A 126 3.57 -6.14 -2.80
CA LEU A 126 2.41 -5.29 -3.13
C LEU A 126 2.78 -4.10 -4.02
N LYS A 127 4.03 -3.63 -3.98
CA LYS A 127 4.52 -2.59 -4.90
C LYS A 127 4.76 -3.13 -6.30
N HIS A 128 5.49 -4.24 -6.40
CA HIS A 128 6.03 -4.71 -7.68
C HIS A 128 5.11 -5.66 -8.43
N LEU A 129 4.02 -6.13 -7.81
CA LEU A 129 2.88 -6.85 -8.38
C LEU A 129 3.23 -7.60 -9.67
N GLY A 130 3.55 -8.88 -9.52
CA GLY A 130 3.99 -9.66 -10.66
C GLY A 130 4.13 -11.13 -10.32
N LYS A 131 4.93 -11.84 -11.10
CA LYS A 131 5.19 -13.25 -10.83
C LYS A 131 6.00 -13.38 -9.54
N TRP A 132 5.56 -14.30 -8.68
CA TRP A 132 6.16 -14.54 -7.37
C TRP A 132 7.65 -14.92 -7.42
N ASP A 133 8.11 -15.54 -8.51
CA ASP A 133 9.50 -15.92 -8.73
C ASP A 133 10.44 -14.71 -8.86
N ILE A 134 9.98 -13.60 -9.44
CA ILE A 134 10.76 -12.38 -9.60
C ILE A 134 11.06 -11.78 -8.23
N VAL A 135 10.02 -11.53 -7.44
CA VAL A 135 10.16 -10.92 -6.11
C VAL A 135 10.87 -11.88 -5.14
N ALA A 136 10.56 -13.17 -5.19
CA ALA A 136 11.21 -14.15 -4.33
C ALA A 136 12.72 -14.29 -4.61
N ARG A 137 13.17 -14.08 -5.85
CA ARG A 137 14.59 -14.10 -6.23
C ARG A 137 15.38 -12.97 -5.57
N VAL A 138 14.80 -11.78 -5.45
CA VAL A 138 15.41 -10.65 -4.74
C VAL A 138 15.79 -11.06 -3.31
N PHE A 139 14.90 -11.81 -2.65
CA PHE A 139 15.08 -12.26 -1.27
C PHE A 139 15.77 -13.62 -1.14
N LYS A 140 16.13 -14.27 -2.26
CA LYS A 140 16.73 -15.61 -2.31
C LYS A 140 15.89 -16.66 -1.56
N ILE A 141 14.56 -16.55 -1.66
CA ILE A 141 13.61 -17.50 -1.06
C ILE A 141 12.97 -18.33 -2.18
N PRO A 142 12.78 -19.65 -2.01
CA PRO A 142 12.04 -20.44 -3.00
C PRO A 142 10.65 -19.83 -3.26
N PRO A 143 10.21 -19.66 -4.53
CA PRO A 143 9.00 -18.90 -4.86
C PRO A 143 7.73 -19.39 -4.16
N SER A 144 7.54 -20.72 -4.06
CA SER A 144 6.38 -21.31 -3.39
C SER A 144 6.37 -21.04 -1.87
N SER A 145 7.54 -21.08 -1.24
CA SER A 145 7.71 -20.75 0.19
C SER A 145 7.49 -19.26 0.44
N PHE A 146 8.05 -18.39 -0.41
CA PHE A 146 7.87 -16.95 -0.33
C PHE A 146 6.39 -16.57 -0.46
N GLN A 147 5.73 -17.08 -1.49
CA GLN A 147 4.32 -16.84 -1.76
C GLN A 147 3.43 -17.29 -0.59
N LYS A 148 3.65 -18.50 -0.04
CA LYS A 148 2.89 -18.98 1.13
C LYS A 148 3.12 -18.09 2.35
N MET A 149 4.34 -17.62 2.55
CA MET A 149 4.69 -16.75 3.68
C MET A 149 4.00 -15.39 3.59
N VAL A 150 4.11 -14.71 2.45
CA VAL A 150 3.51 -13.39 2.22
C VAL A 150 1.98 -13.48 2.31
N ARG A 151 1.36 -14.50 1.71
CA ARG A 151 -0.10 -14.69 1.83
C ARG A 151 -0.55 -14.86 3.28
N ARG A 152 0.07 -15.77 4.03
CA ARG A 152 -0.27 -15.96 5.45
C ARG A 152 -0.10 -14.67 6.26
N PHE A 153 0.89 -13.85 5.91
CA PHE A 153 1.11 -12.57 6.59
C PHE A 153 0.00 -11.58 6.25
N MET A 154 -0.38 -11.48 4.98
CA MET A 154 -1.53 -10.66 4.55
C MET A 154 -2.83 -11.11 5.21
N ASP A 155 -3.09 -12.42 5.32
CA ASP A 155 -4.28 -12.94 6.00
C ASP A 155 -4.36 -12.48 7.47
N ALA A 156 -3.21 -12.39 8.15
CA ALA A 156 -3.14 -11.95 9.55
C ALA A 156 -3.19 -10.42 9.71
N ALA A 157 -2.63 -9.67 8.76
CA ALA A 157 -2.43 -8.23 8.89
C ALA A 157 -3.50 -7.38 8.16
N SER A 158 -4.07 -7.87 7.06
CA SER A 158 -4.95 -7.06 6.19
C SER A 158 -6.19 -6.52 6.91
N PRO A 159 -6.92 -7.29 7.75
CA PRO A 159 -8.08 -6.75 8.47
C PRO A 159 -7.69 -5.58 9.38
N PHE A 160 -6.61 -5.75 10.14
CA PHE A 160 -6.08 -4.70 11.02
C PHE A 160 -5.63 -3.45 10.25
N LEU A 161 -4.94 -3.64 9.12
CA LEU A 161 -4.51 -2.51 8.29
C LEU A 161 -5.71 -1.72 7.76
N TYR A 162 -6.78 -2.40 7.35
CA TYR A 162 -8.00 -1.74 6.89
C TYR A 162 -8.68 -0.97 8.03
N GLU A 163 -8.84 -1.59 9.19
CA GLU A 163 -9.41 -0.95 10.37
C GLU A 163 -8.61 0.29 10.79
N ALA A 164 -7.28 0.15 10.93
CA ALA A 164 -6.41 1.20 11.44
C ALA A 164 -6.27 2.39 10.48
N PHE A 165 -6.21 2.14 9.16
CA PHE A 165 -5.89 3.18 8.17
C PHE A 165 -7.09 3.65 7.33
N VAL A 166 -8.23 2.95 7.38
CA VAL A 166 -9.43 3.30 6.60
C VAL A 166 -10.62 3.53 7.52
N GLU A 167 -11.02 2.54 8.31
CA GLU A 167 -12.23 2.66 9.15
C GLU A 167 -12.03 3.68 10.29
N SER A 168 -10.89 3.63 10.98
CA SER A 168 -10.56 4.60 12.04
C SER A 168 -10.49 6.04 11.49
N ILE A 169 -10.02 6.21 10.25
CA ILE A 169 -10.00 7.51 9.57
C ILE A 169 -11.43 7.96 9.24
N ASN A 170 -12.27 7.06 8.72
CA ASN A 170 -13.67 7.33 8.46
C ASN A 170 -14.38 7.80 9.74
N ASP A 171 -14.19 7.13 10.87
CA ASP A 171 -14.82 7.53 12.12
C ASP A 171 -14.27 8.87 12.64
N LYS A 172 -12.96 9.08 12.51
CA LYS A 172 -12.27 10.28 13.00
C LYS A 172 -12.62 11.56 12.23
N TRP A 173 -12.87 11.46 10.92
CA TRP A 173 -13.03 12.61 10.03
C TRP A 173 -14.47 12.76 9.51
N THR A 174 -15.36 13.16 10.40
CA THR A 174 -16.73 13.54 10.04
C THR A 174 -16.76 14.82 9.20
N LEU A 175 -17.83 15.04 8.43
CA LEU A 175 -18.02 16.26 7.63
C LEU A 175 -17.84 17.53 8.47
N GLY A 176 -18.44 17.56 9.68
CA GLY A 176 -18.30 18.70 10.58
C GLY A 176 -16.85 18.99 10.99
N LYS A 177 -16.01 17.96 11.17
CA LYS A 177 -14.58 18.14 11.49
C LYS A 177 -13.79 18.64 10.29
N ILE A 178 -14.07 18.13 9.09
CA ILE A 178 -13.45 18.59 7.84
C ILE A 178 -13.72 20.08 7.64
N VAL A 179 -14.99 20.49 7.77
CA VAL A 179 -15.39 21.90 7.64
C VAL A 179 -14.71 22.78 8.70
N ARG A 180 -14.79 22.41 9.99
CA ARG A 180 -14.18 23.20 11.07
C ARG A 180 -12.66 23.30 11.01
N SER A 181 -12.00 22.33 10.39
CA SER A 181 -10.54 22.32 10.24
C SER A 181 -10.06 23.00 8.95
N GLY A 182 -10.96 23.55 8.14
CA GLY A 182 -10.60 24.24 6.89
C GLY A 182 -10.16 23.31 5.77
N HIS A 183 -10.47 22.02 5.85
CA HIS A 183 -10.14 21.02 4.82
C HIS A 183 -11.32 20.72 3.88
N ALA A 184 -12.40 21.51 3.88
CA ALA A 184 -13.53 21.23 2.98
C ALA A 184 -13.15 21.48 1.52
N PHE A 185 -13.80 20.78 0.58
CA PHE A 185 -13.64 21.11 -0.84
C PHE A 185 -14.09 22.54 -1.11
N GLN A 186 -13.28 23.30 -1.85
CA GLN A 186 -13.52 24.71 -2.12
C GLN A 186 -14.89 24.95 -2.79
N ASN A 187 -15.22 24.15 -3.81
CA ASN A 187 -16.45 24.31 -4.58
C ASN A 187 -17.63 23.48 -4.02
N PHE A 188 -17.35 22.53 -3.13
CA PHE A 188 -18.35 21.59 -2.58
C PHE A 188 -18.20 21.44 -1.06
N PRO A 189 -18.50 22.50 -0.27
CA PRO A 189 -18.22 22.52 1.17
C PRO A 189 -18.98 21.48 2.00
N TYR A 190 -20.06 20.91 1.44
CA TYR A 190 -20.85 19.84 2.06
C TYR A 190 -20.52 18.44 1.53
N ALA A 191 -19.66 18.31 0.52
CA ALA A 191 -19.15 17.02 0.09
C ALA A 191 -18.08 16.54 1.06
N ARG A 192 -18.27 15.36 1.63
CA ARG A 192 -17.33 14.81 2.63
C ARG A 192 -16.11 14.15 1.99
N TYR A 193 -16.29 13.51 0.84
CA TYR A 193 -15.26 12.75 0.14
C TYR A 193 -15.55 12.74 -1.36
N ALA A 194 -14.52 12.43 -2.14
CA ALA A 194 -14.64 12.05 -3.54
C ALA A 194 -14.44 10.53 -3.65
N THR A 195 -15.03 9.90 -4.66
CA THR A 195 -14.81 8.48 -4.95
C THR A 195 -14.25 8.36 -6.35
N ASP A 196 -13.21 7.55 -6.51
CA ASP A 196 -12.62 7.24 -7.81
C ASP A 196 -12.36 5.74 -7.94
N VAL A 197 -12.31 5.26 -9.19
CA VAL A 197 -12.02 3.87 -9.54
C VAL A 197 -10.56 3.74 -9.89
N THR A 198 -9.83 2.92 -9.13
CA THR A 198 -8.46 2.54 -9.47
C THR A 198 -8.46 1.21 -10.21
N PHE A 199 -7.80 1.17 -11.38
CA PHE A 199 -7.52 -0.06 -12.12
C PHE A 199 -6.13 -0.59 -11.79
N GLN A 200 -6.06 -1.83 -11.34
CA GLN A 200 -4.83 -2.56 -11.09
C GLN A 200 -4.65 -3.65 -12.14
N GLN A 201 -3.64 -3.51 -13.00
CA GLN A 201 -3.30 -4.52 -13.98
C GLN A 201 -2.95 -5.84 -13.30
N ALA A 202 -3.46 -6.94 -13.86
CA ALA A 202 -3.14 -8.29 -13.46
C ALA A 202 -2.72 -9.13 -14.67
N ASN A 203 -2.14 -10.30 -14.40
CA ASN A 203 -1.94 -11.30 -15.45
C ASN A 203 -3.30 -11.78 -15.97
N LYS A 204 -3.36 -12.15 -17.26
CA LYS A 204 -4.55 -12.75 -17.85
C LYS A 204 -4.95 -14.00 -17.03
N PRO A 205 -6.20 -14.07 -16.52
CA PRO A 205 -6.67 -15.26 -15.81
C PRO A 205 -6.62 -16.50 -16.71
N ALA A 206 -6.40 -17.66 -16.12
CA ALA A 206 -6.63 -18.93 -16.80
C ALA A 206 -8.12 -19.27 -16.72
N GLY A 207 -8.68 -19.88 -17.77
CA GLY A 207 -10.09 -20.24 -17.81
C GLY A 207 -10.68 -20.14 -19.21
N ASN A 208 -11.99 -20.34 -19.31
CA ASN A 208 -12.73 -20.11 -20.55
C ASN A 208 -12.98 -18.60 -20.77
N MET A 209 -13.47 -18.23 -21.96
CA MET A 209 -13.69 -16.82 -22.31
C MET A 209 -14.68 -16.11 -21.38
N ASN A 210 -15.70 -16.81 -20.87
CA ASN A 210 -16.71 -16.23 -19.99
C ASN A 210 -16.15 -15.92 -18.59
N GLU A 211 -15.18 -16.71 -18.12
CA GLU A 211 -14.46 -16.49 -16.85
C GLU A 211 -13.42 -15.36 -16.98
N ILE A 212 -12.81 -15.23 -18.15
CA ILE A 212 -11.74 -14.26 -18.41
C ILE A 212 -12.31 -12.87 -18.73
N LYS A 213 -13.42 -12.79 -19.47
CA LYS A 213 -14.00 -11.55 -19.98
C LYS A 213 -14.31 -10.51 -18.89
N PRO A 214 -14.84 -10.85 -17.69
CA PRO A 214 -15.09 -9.88 -16.63
C PRO A 214 -13.85 -9.10 -16.21
N TYR A 215 -12.65 -9.68 -16.34
CA TYR A 215 -11.40 -9.04 -15.93
C TYR A 215 -10.79 -8.15 -17.02
N TYR A 216 -11.35 -8.13 -18.24
CA TYR A 216 -10.81 -7.36 -19.34
C TYR A 216 -11.34 -5.92 -19.34
N SER A 217 -10.43 -4.96 -19.26
CA SER A 217 -10.75 -3.55 -19.38
C SER A 217 -10.76 -3.09 -20.83
N GLY A 218 -11.94 -2.71 -21.32
CA GLY A 218 -12.07 -2.10 -22.65
C GLY A 218 -11.34 -0.76 -22.77
N LYS A 219 -11.29 0.04 -21.68
CA LYS A 219 -10.62 1.35 -21.64
C LYS A 219 -9.09 1.24 -21.71
N HIS A 220 -8.53 0.26 -21.00
CA HIS A 220 -7.07 0.11 -20.87
C HIS A 220 -6.49 -0.96 -21.80
N HIS A 221 -7.32 -1.75 -22.47
CA HIS A 221 -6.92 -2.93 -23.25
C HIS A 221 -6.09 -3.95 -22.46
N LEU A 222 -6.31 -4.03 -21.15
CA LEU A 222 -5.55 -4.86 -20.21
C LEU A 222 -6.49 -5.67 -19.33
N TYR A 223 -5.99 -6.79 -18.81
CA TYR A 223 -6.66 -7.53 -17.74
C TYR A 223 -6.30 -6.95 -16.38
N GLY A 224 -7.27 -6.93 -15.47
CA GLY A 224 -7.03 -6.40 -14.14
C GLY A 224 -8.26 -6.40 -13.25
N TYR A 225 -8.09 -5.71 -12.13
CA TYR A 225 -9.10 -5.53 -11.11
C TYR A 225 -9.40 -4.05 -10.95
N LYS A 226 -10.64 -3.75 -10.57
CA LYS A 226 -11.07 -2.40 -10.19
C LYS A 226 -11.46 -2.39 -8.73
N VAL A 227 -11.07 -1.32 -8.07
CA VAL A 227 -11.54 -0.97 -6.72
C VAL A 227 -12.01 0.47 -6.73
N GLU A 228 -13.12 0.74 -6.08
CA GLU A 228 -13.56 2.10 -5.78
C GLU A 228 -13.00 2.52 -4.43
N VAL A 229 -12.33 3.67 -4.39
CA VAL A 229 -11.76 4.22 -3.16
C VAL A 229 -12.37 5.58 -2.91
N SER A 230 -12.92 5.76 -1.71
CA SER A 230 -13.41 7.06 -1.25
C SER A 230 -12.33 7.76 -0.45
N VAL A 231 -11.99 8.99 -0.85
CA VAL A 231 -10.88 9.77 -0.30
C VAL A 231 -11.39 11.13 0.17
N LEU A 232 -10.95 11.52 1.37
CA LEU A 232 -11.21 12.84 1.95
C LEU A 232 -10.41 13.93 1.24
N PRO A 233 -10.81 15.21 1.35
CA PRO A 233 -10.04 16.33 0.80
C PRO A 233 -8.58 16.42 1.28
N ASN A 234 -8.28 15.86 2.46
CA ASN A 234 -6.93 15.80 3.02
C ASN A 234 -6.08 14.62 2.50
N GLY A 235 -6.60 13.88 1.51
CA GLY A 235 -5.92 12.76 0.86
C GLY A 235 -5.99 11.43 1.59
N LEU A 236 -6.75 11.32 2.69
CA LEU A 236 -6.89 10.07 3.43
C LEU A 236 -8.05 9.23 2.91
N ALA A 237 -7.81 7.93 2.69
CA ALA A 237 -8.84 6.98 2.31
C ALA A 237 -9.77 6.67 3.50
N ILE A 238 -11.06 6.53 3.23
CA ILE A 238 -12.11 6.22 4.23
C ILE A 238 -12.99 5.05 3.84
N ASN A 239 -12.87 4.55 2.62
CA ASN A 239 -13.53 3.35 2.15
C ASN A 239 -12.80 2.77 0.95
N CYS A 240 -12.79 1.45 0.82
CA CYS A 240 -12.41 0.73 -0.39
C CYS A 240 -13.42 -0.39 -0.62
N THR A 241 -13.97 -0.50 -1.82
CA THR A 241 -14.85 -1.62 -2.16
C THR A 241 -14.06 -2.92 -2.32
N ASP A 242 -14.77 -4.03 -2.29
CA ASP A 242 -14.26 -5.28 -2.85
C ASP A 242 -13.84 -5.09 -4.31
N HIS A 243 -12.86 -5.87 -4.74
CA HIS A 243 -12.38 -5.82 -6.10
C HIS A 243 -13.40 -6.45 -7.05
N THR A 244 -13.55 -5.83 -8.22
CA THR A 244 -14.32 -6.39 -9.33
C THR A 244 -13.43 -6.54 -10.55
N GLY A 245 -13.93 -7.22 -11.59
CA GLY A 245 -13.21 -7.34 -12.85
C GLY A 245 -13.03 -5.99 -13.58
N GLY A 246 -12.00 -5.95 -14.43
CA GLY A 246 -11.45 -4.79 -15.15
C GLY A 246 -12.34 -4.00 -16.10
#